data_AF-A0A9P4GFQ0-F1
#
_entry.id   AF-A0A9P4GFQ0-F1
#
_cell.length_a   1.000
_cell.length_b   1.000
_cell.length_c   1.000
_cell.angle_alpha   90.00
_cell.angle_beta   90.00
_cell.angle_gamma   90.00
#
_symmetry.space_group_name_H-M   'P 1'
#
loop_
_entity.id
_entity.type
_entity.pdbx_description
1 polymer ?
#
loop_
_entity_poly.entity_id
_entity_poly.type
_entity_poly.pdbx_seq_one_letter_code
_entity_poly.pdbx_strand_id
1 'polypeptide(L)'
;PSESSTTKSHLIPRGVRKKATLGQRDDALLRMLCDDSKTNEVKELHFRKISHSMIDWKDAKHIRDINAWRNQIYGRAGLKAKEVVMWHEEEELWFELYFHLSIAKSRTHGILLPKAKAVLDAFNETFVGSVLKDKNGNELEARGERQPNAFTSKFNRICPHLRSRLQQCVFGKSGDTFVPKVTQAMLEKYQQMKAEMFAKGITSESVYSDNLQEWQNFFSHLPNHNAFEMPEVPKDSVNTKEDDAAATLISLAHQPVNIQES
;
A
#
# COMPACT_ATOMS: atom_id res chain seq x y z
N PRO A 1 37.66 -1.03 36.89
CA PRO A 1 36.36 -1.67 37.19
C PRO A 1 35.49 -1.70 35.92
N SER A 2 35.47 -2.83 35.23
CA SER A 2 34.65 -3.06 34.03
C SER A 2 33.20 -3.31 34.44
N GLU A 3 32.29 -2.42 34.06
CA GLU A 3 30.85 -2.63 34.18
C GLU A 3 30.43 -3.81 33.29
N SER A 4 30.21 -4.97 33.89
CA SER A 4 29.59 -6.10 33.21
C SER A 4 28.13 -5.73 32.92
N SER A 5 27.83 -5.35 31.69
CA SER A 5 26.45 -5.18 31.25
C SER A 5 25.74 -6.54 31.39
N THR A 6 24.94 -6.70 32.44
CA THR A 6 24.09 -7.88 32.58
C THR A 6 23.04 -7.83 31.47
N THR A 7 23.34 -8.47 30.33
CA THR A 7 22.36 -8.78 29.29
C THR A 7 21.16 -9.40 29.98
N LYS A 8 19.94 -8.90 29.79
CA LYS A 8 18.76 -9.55 30.40
C LYS A 8 18.55 -10.88 29.69
N SER A 9 18.35 -11.98 30.42
CA SER A 9 17.95 -13.23 29.77
C SER A 9 16.54 -13.09 29.21
N HIS A 10 16.36 -13.54 27.98
CA HIS A 10 15.06 -13.61 27.32
C HIS A 10 14.70 -15.07 27.03
N LEU A 11 13.44 -15.44 27.28
CA LEU A 11 12.90 -16.76 26.96
C LEU A 11 12.42 -16.76 25.50
N ILE A 12 12.91 -17.69 24.69
CA ILE A 12 12.61 -17.81 23.27
C ILE A 12 11.69 -19.02 23.07
N PRO A 13 10.42 -18.83 22.65
CA PRO A 13 9.50 -19.95 22.38
C PRO A 13 10.03 -20.95 21.35
N ARG A 14 9.89 -22.24 21.64
CA ARG A 14 10.16 -23.34 20.69
C ARG A 14 8.94 -23.65 19.82
N GLY A 15 9.22 -24.04 18.58
CA GLY A 15 8.24 -24.57 17.64
C GLY A 15 7.42 -23.51 16.89
N VAL A 16 6.54 -23.98 16.01
CA VAL A 16 5.70 -23.12 15.17
C VAL A 16 4.69 -22.36 16.03
N ARG A 17 4.50 -21.09 15.73
CA ARG A 17 3.48 -20.26 16.39
C ARG A 17 2.09 -20.79 16.09
N LYS A 18 1.45 -21.37 17.10
CA LYS A 18 0.03 -21.77 17.08
C LYS A 18 -0.84 -20.77 17.85
N LYS A 19 -2.02 -20.48 17.32
CA LYS A 19 -3.09 -19.70 17.95
C LYS A 19 -4.21 -20.65 18.38
N ALA A 20 -4.89 -20.32 19.47
CA ALA A 20 -6.13 -20.99 19.87
C ALA A 20 -7.28 -20.53 18.97
N THR A 21 -8.11 -21.47 18.55
CA THR A 21 -9.27 -21.25 17.67
C THR A 21 -10.55 -21.48 18.46
N LEU A 22 -11.56 -20.64 18.21
CA LEU A 22 -12.86 -20.76 18.87
C LEU A 22 -13.50 -22.13 18.58
N GLY A 23 -13.95 -22.81 19.63
CA GLY A 23 -14.61 -24.12 19.54
C GLY A 23 -13.66 -25.32 19.36
N GLN A 24 -12.35 -25.10 19.15
CA GLN A 24 -11.36 -26.17 19.02
C GLN A 24 -10.53 -26.30 20.29
N ARG A 25 -10.74 -27.40 21.02
CA ARG A 25 -9.98 -27.70 22.24
C ARG A 25 -8.59 -28.22 21.89
N ASP A 26 -7.55 -27.51 22.34
CA ASP A 26 -6.15 -27.94 22.24
C ASP A 26 -5.40 -27.58 23.53
N ASP A 27 -5.39 -28.50 24.49
CA ASP A 27 -4.76 -28.30 25.80
C ASP A 27 -3.23 -28.08 25.70
N ALA A 28 -2.59 -28.39 24.56
CA ALA A 28 -1.18 -28.08 24.34
C ALA A 28 -0.93 -26.57 24.21
N LEU A 29 -1.94 -25.78 23.84
CA LEU A 29 -1.83 -24.32 23.72
C LEU A 29 -1.74 -23.60 25.07
N LEU A 30 -2.07 -24.28 26.17
CA LEU A 30 -1.95 -23.78 27.54
C LEU A 30 -0.52 -23.90 28.09
N ARG A 31 0.37 -24.52 27.32
CA ARG A 31 1.78 -24.72 27.63
C ARG A 31 2.66 -24.17 26.52
N MET A 32 3.88 -23.79 26.87
CA MET A 32 4.88 -23.30 25.91
C MET A 32 6.28 -23.63 26.40
N LEU A 33 7.00 -24.42 25.61
CA LEU A 33 8.43 -24.64 25.83
C LEU A 33 9.21 -23.44 25.30
N CYS A 34 10.15 -22.95 26.10
CA CYS A 34 11.02 -21.83 25.75
C CYS A 34 12.47 -22.16 26.08
N ASP A 35 13.41 -21.67 25.27
CA ASP A 35 14.83 -21.67 25.55
C ASP A 35 15.22 -20.40 26.31
N ASP A 36 15.95 -20.56 27.41
CA ASP A 36 16.62 -19.43 28.04
C ASP A 36 17.85 -19.04 27.23
N SER A 37 17.84 -17.85 26.63
CA SER A 37 18.92 -17.33 25.79
C SER A 37 20.31 -17.27 26.45
N LYS A 38 20.40 -17.39 27.78
CA LYS A 38 21.70 -17.46 28.48
C LYS A 38 22.14 -18.86 28.83
N THR A 39 21.25 -19.66 29.42
CA THR A 39 21.60 -20.98 29.96
C THR A 39 21.36 -22.09 28.95
N ASN A 40 20.68 -21.81 27.83
CA ASN A 40 20.18 -22.79 26.86
C ASN A 40 19.30 -23.88 27.50
N GLU A 41 18.82 -23.66 28.72
CA GLU A 41 17.91 -24.57 29.39
C GLU A 41 16.49 -24.40 28.86
N VAL A 42 15.79 -25.53 28.77
CA VAL A 42 14.39 -25.55 28.36
C VAL A 42 13.51 -25.28 29.58
N LYS A 43 12.68 -24.24 29.49
CA LYS A 43 11.69 -23.87 30.51
C LYS A 43 10.29 -24.00 29.93
N GLU A 44 9.38 -24.61 30.70
CA GLU A 44 7.98 -24.73 30.33
C GLU A 44 7.14 -23.65 31.03
N LEU A 45 6.51 -22.80 30.23
CA LEU A 45 5.59 -21.77 30.69
C LEU A 45 4.15 -22.26 30.58
N HIS A 46 3.34 -21.85 31.55
CA HIS A 46 1.94 -22.27 31.67
C HIS A 46 1.01 -21.06 31.67
N PHE A 47 -0.14 -21.20 31.01
CA PHE A 47 -1.23 -20.25 31.14
C PHE A 47 -1.85 -20.36 32.54
N ARG A 48 -1.89 -19.25 33.28
CA ARG A 48 -2.34 -19.19 34.68
C ARG A 48 -3.52 -18.26 34.94
N LYS A 49 -3.96 -17.49 33.94
CA LYS A 49 -5.02 -16.48 34.13
C LYS A 49 -6.37 -17.12 34.45
N ILE A 50 -6.62 -18.31 33.92
CA ILE A 50 -7.82 -19.11 34.16
C ILE A 50 -7.35 -20.53 34.51
N SER A 51 -7.97 -21.14 35.51
CA SER A 51 -7.72 -22.55 35.84
C SER A 51 -8.03 -23.43 34.63
N HIS A 52 -7.18 -24.41 34.32
CA HIS A 52 -7.33 -25.23 33.10
C HIS A 52 -8.67 -25.97 33.04
N SER A 53 -9.23 -26.35 34.19
CA SER A 53 -10.55 -26.98 34.29
C SER A 53 -11.72 -26.04 33.99
N MET A 54 -11.52 -24.72 34.08
CA MET A 54 -12.54 -23.69 33.88
C MET A 54 -12.47 -23.06 32.49
N ILE A 55 -11.54 -23.51 31.64
CA ILE A 55 -11.39 -22.99 30.29
C ILE A 55 -12.49 -23.57 29.40
N ASP A 56 -13.49 -22.75 29.14
CA ASP A 56 -14.41 -22.97 28.03
C ASP A 56 -13.75 -22.56 26.70
N TRP A 57 -13.57 -23.52 25.79
CA TRP A 57 -13.02 -23.32 24.46
C TRP A 57 -14.02 -22.71 23.46
N LYS A 58 -15.30 -22.67 23.82
CA LYS A 58 -16.35 -21.97 23.04
C LYS A 58 -16.50 -20.51 23.45
N ASP A 59 -15.90 -20.07 24.56
CA ASP A 59 -15.91 -18.68 24.98
C ASP A 59 -14.82 -17.87 24.26
N ALA A 60 -15.23 -16.89 23.46
CA ALA A 60 -14.34 -15.97 22.76
C ALA A 60 -13.42 -15.19 23.71
N LYS A 61 -13.84 -14.91 24.95
CA LYS A 61 -13.01 -14.23 25.94
C LYS A 61 -11.85 -15.12 26.40
N HIS A 62 -12.10 -16.40 26.68
CA HIS A 62 -11.07 -17.35 27.06
C HIS A 62 -10.02 -17.54 25.97
N ILE A 63 -10.47 -17.73 24.72
CA ILE A 63 -9.59 -17.85 23.55
C ILE A 63 -8.72 -16.61 23.36
N ARG A 64 -9.30 -15.41 23.55
CA ARG A 64 -8.58 -14.14 23.50
C ARG A 64 -7.51 -14.05 24.59
N ASP A 65 -7.84 -14.45 25.82
CA ASP A 65 -6.92 -14.44 26.96
C ASP A 65 -5.73 -15.41 26.74
N ILE A 66 -5.98 -16.61 26.21
CA ILE A 66 -4.94 -17.59 25.85
C ILE A 66 -4.02 -17.01 24.76
N ASN A 67 -4.61 -16.49 23.67
CA ASN A 67 -3.85 -15.92 22.56
C ASN A 67 -3.05 -14.69 22.98
N ALA A 68 -3.59 -13.84 23.86
CA ALA A 68 -2.89 -12.69 24.41
C ALA A 68 -1.67 -13.10 25.23
N TRP A 69 -1.80 -14.11 26.10
CA TRP A 69 -0.67 -14.66 26.86
C TRP A 69 0.43 -15.21 25.94
N ARG A 70 0.07 -16.04 24.95
CA ARG A 70 1.03 -16.57 23.98
C ARG A 70 1.72 -15.43 23.21
N ASN A 71 0.95 -14.46 22.72
CA ASN A 71 1.48 -13.29 22.01
C ASN A 71 2.44 -12.45 22.86
N GLN A 72 2.20 -12.34 24.17
CA GLN A 72 3.10 -11.64 25.09
C GLN A 72 4.46 -12.34 25.20
N ILE A 73 4.48 -13.68 25.27
CA ILE A 73 5.73 -14.45 25.33
C ILE A 73 6.51 -14.26 24.02
N TYR A 74 5.86 -14.47 22.87
CA TYR A 74 6.47 -14.20 21.56
C TYR A 74 6.96 -12.76 21.42
N GLY A 75 6.20 -11.78 21.90
CA GLY A 75 6.56 -10.36 21.86
C GLY A 75 7.80 -10.04 22.71
N ARG A 76 7.91 -10.61 23.92
CA ARG A 76 9.09 -10.47 24.79
C ARG A 76 10.35 -11.12 24.20
N ALA A 77 10.18 -12.13 23.36
CA ALA A 77 11.26 -12.78 22.61
C ALA A 77 11.62 -12.04 21.31
N GLY A 78 10.97 -10.92 21.00
CA GLY A 78 11.15 -10.21 19.72
C GLY A 78 10.48 -10.89 18.51
N LEU A 79 9.80 -12.02 18.71
CA LEU A 79 9.12 -12.81 17.68
C LEU A 79 7.70 -12.28 17.41
N LYS A 80 7.59 -11.05 16.90
CA LYS A 80 6.29 -10.45 16.56
C LYS A 80 5.57 -11.29 15.51
N ALA A 81 4.26 -11.53 15.69
CA ALA A 81 3.44 -12.11 14.62
C ALA A 81 3.35 -11.06 13.55
N LYS A 82 4.14 -11.21 12.49
CA LYS A 82 3.87 -10.49 11.27
C LYS A 82 2.81 -11.31 10.56
N GLU A 83 1.55 -10.94 10.74
CA GLU A 83 0.53 -11.30 9.76
C GLU A 83 0.87 -10.49 8.52
N VAL A 84 1.68 -11.10 7.64
CA VAL A 84 2.08 -10.49 6.39
C VAL A 84 0.93 -10.74 5.42
N VAL A 85 -0.05 -9.83 5.43
CA VAL A 85 -1.03 -9.79 4.35
C VAL A 85 -0.27 -9.37 3.09
N MET A 86 -0.04 -10.34 2.20
CA MET A 86 0.66 -10.12 0.94
C MET A 86 -0.01 -9.00 0.14
N TRP A 87 0.80 -8.22 -0.56
CA TRP A 87 0.32 -7.18 -1.48
C TRP A 87 -0.06 -7.85 -2.79
N HIS A 88 -1.28 -7.58 -3.25
CA HIS A 88 -1.77 -8.03 -4.54
C HIS A 88 -1.19 -7.17 -5.66
N GLU A 89 -1.06 -7.72 -6.87
CA GLU A 89 -0.50 -6.99 -8.02
C GLU A 89 -1.34 -5.75 -8.36
N GLU A 90 -2.67 -5.84 -8.26
CA GLU A 90 -3.56 -4.68 -8.42
C GLU A 90 -3.36 -3.61 -7.34
N GLU A 91 -3.06 -4.00 -6.10
CA GLU A 91 -2.74 -3.03 -5.04
C GLU A 91 -1.41 -2.32 -5.32
N GLU A 92 -0.44 -3.02 -5.91
CA GLU A 92 0.81 -2.41 -6.35
C GLU A 92 0.60 -1.45 -7.52
N LEU A 93 -0.25 -1.86 -8.47
CA LEU A 93 -0.64 -1.07 -9.63
C LEU A 93 -1.32 0.24 -9.23
N TRP A 94 -2.14 0.21 -8.16
CA TRP A 94 -2.77 1.40 -7.61
C TRP A 94 -1.76 2.46 -7.18
N PHE A 95 -0.65 2.07 -6.54
CA PHE A 95 0.37 3.03 -6.11
C PHE A 95 1.04 3.71 -7.30
N GLU A 96 1.35 2.92 -8.33
CA GLU A 96 1.95 3.42 -9.57
C GLU A 96 1.03 4.46 -10.23
N LEU A 97 -0.26 4.11 -10.38
CA LEU A 97 -1.27 5.01 -10.94
C LEU A 97 -1.47 6.27 -10.08
N TYR A 98 -1.49 6.15 -8.75
CA TYR A 98 -1.55 7.29 -7.83
C TYR A 98 -0.42 8.29 -8.10
N PHE A 99 0.81 7.81 -8.28
CA PHE A 99 1.94 8.70 -8.55
C PHE A 99 1.81 9.35 -9.93
N HIS A 100 1.44 8.60 -10.97
CA HIS A 100 1.25 9.15 -12.31
C HIS A 100 0.20 10.25 -12.35
N LEU A 101 -0.96 10.03 -11.72
CA LEU A 101 -2.03 11.03 -11.64
C LEU A 101 -1.59 12.27 -10.86
N SER A 102 -0.86 12.08 -9.76
CA SER A 102 -0.32 13.19 -8.96
C SER A 102 0.72 14.00 -9.73
N ILE A 103 1.60 13.34 -10.50
CA ILE A 103 2.58 13.98 -11.37
C ILE A 103 1.86 14.78 -12.46
N ALA A 104 0.89 14.16 -13.14
CA ALA A 104 0.11 14.83 -14.18
C ALA A 104 -0.60 16.08 -13.65
N LYS A 105 -1.22 16.00 -12.47
CA LYS A 105 -1.88 17.15 -11.83
C LYS A 105 -0.88 18.23 -11.43
N SER A 106 0.26 17.87 -10.84
CA SER A 106 1.30 18.84 -10.41
C SER A 106 1.91 19.66 -11.54
N ARG A 107 1.81 19.17 -12.78
CA ARG A 107 2.33 19.83 -13.99
C ARG A 107 1.35 20.86 -14.54
N THR A 108 0.06 20.64 -14.33
CA THR A 108 -0.99 21.60 -14.73
C THR A 108 -1.28 22.62 -13.64
N HIS A 109 -1.22 22.22 -12.38
CA HIS A 109 -1.53 23.05 -11.22
C HIS A 109 -0.49 22.83 -10.13
N GLY A 110 -0.18 23.87 -9.35
CA GLY A 110 0.54 23.66 -8.10
C GLY A 110 -0.32 22.80 -7.16
N ILE A 111 0.28 21.74 -6.59
CA ILE A 111 -0.40 20.87 -5.62
C ILE A 111 0.47 20.70 -4.38
N LEU A 112 -0.18 20.53 -3.24
CA LEU A 112 0.46 20.04 -2.03
C LEU A 112 0.27 18.52 -1.91
N LEU A 113 1.32 17.85 -1.46
CA LEU A 113 1.28 16.41 -1.24
C LEU A 113 0.44 16.07 0.00
N PRO A 114 -0.47 15.10 -0.10
CA PRO A 114 -1.29 14.69 1.02
C PRO A 114 -0.48 13.95 2.09
N LYS A 115 -0.98 13.99 3.33
CA LYS A 115 -0.46 13.14 4.41
C LYS A 115 -0.73 11.67 4.08
N ALA A 116 0.16 10.77 4.53
CA ALA A 116 0.03 9.33 4.29
C ALA A 116 -1.33 8.75 4.70
N LYS A 117 -1.98 9.31 5.73
CA LYS A 117 -3.34 8.92 6.14
C LYS A 117 -4.37 9.16 5.03
N ALA A 118 -4.35 10.31 4.35
CA ALA A 118 -5.33 10.58 3.30
C ALA A 118 -5.13 9.67 2.07
N VAL A 119 -3.89 9.32 1.75
CA VAL A 119 -3.57 8.34 0.69
C VAL A 119 -4.04 6.94 1.10
N LEU A 120 -3.88 6.57 2.37
CA LEU A 120 -4.41 5.31 2.91
C LEU A 120 -5.93 5.26 2.84
N ASP A 121 -6.61 6.34 3.23
CA ASP A 121 -8.07 6.40 3.23
C ASP A 121 -8.60 6.22 1.79
N ALA A 122 -7.97 6.87 0.79
CA ALA A 122 -8.28 6.69 -0.63
C ALA A 122 -7.95 5.27 -1.15
N PHE A 123 -6.84 4.68 -0.70
CA PHE A 123 -6.49 3.30 -1.03
C PHE A 123 -7.54 2.32 -0.51
N ASN A 124 -7.97 2.49 0.75
CA ASN A 124 -8.98 1.66 1.38
C ASN A 124 -10.36 1.86 0.72
N GLU A 125 -10.70 3.07 0.25
CA GLU A 125 -11.92 3.30 -0.53
C GLU A 125 -11.95 2.46 -1.82
N THR A 126 -10.80 2.26 -2.48
CA THR A 126 -10.72 1.43 -3.70
C THR A 126 -10.83 -0.07 -3.41
N PHE A 127 -10.19 -0.56 -2.35
CA PHE A 127 -10.03 -2.00 -2.13
C PHE A 127 -10.90 -2.61 -1.04
N VAL A 128 -11.34 -1.88 -0.02
CA VAL A 128 -12.07 -2.50 1.10
C VAL A 128 -13.40 -3.08 0.61
N GLY A 129 -13.60 -4.37 0.88
CA GLY A 129 -14.78 -5.12 0.43
C GLY A 129 -14.71 -5.62 -1.01
N SER A 130 -13.67 -5.25 -1.78
CA SER A 130 -13.48 -5.81 -3.13
C SER A 130 -12.91 -7.22 -3.07
N VAL A 131 -13.30 -8.04 -4.05
CA VAL A 131 -12.83 -9.41 -4.25
C VAL A 131 -11.83 -9.39 -5.41
N LEU A 132 -10.56 -9.62 -5.09
CA LEU A 132 -9.48 -9.66 -6.08
C LEU A 132 -9.32 -11.09 -6.62
N LYS A 133 -8.84 -11.23 -7.85
CA LYS A 133 -8.57 -12.53 -8.46
C LYS A 133 -7.08 -12.84 -8.45
N ASP A 134 -6.73 -14.07 -8.08
CA ASP A 134 -5.36 -14.54 -8.16
C ASP A 134 -4.92 -14.77 -9.64
N LYS A 135 -3.65 -15.14 -9.83
CA LYS A 135 -3.07 -15.41 -11.17
C LYS A 135 -3.77 -16.53 -11.93
N ASN A 136 -4.48 -17.42 -11.23
CA ASN A 136 -5.22 -18.53 -11.81
C ASN A 136 -6.70 -18.18 -12.02
N GLY A 137 -7.10 -16.94 -11.72
CA GLY A 137 -8.47 -16.46 -11.82
C GLY A 137 -9.36 -16.82 -10.64
N ASN A 138 -8.82 -17.40 -9.56
CA ASN A 138 -9.60 -17.73 -8.37
C ASN A 138 -9.86 -16.47 -7.55
N GLU A 139 -11.07 -16.35 -7.03
CA GLU A 139 -11.45 -15.27 -6.13
C GLU A 139 -10.74 -15.43 -4.77
N LEU A 140 -10.11 -14.35 -4.33
CA LEU A 140 -9.53 -14.23 -3.00
C LEU A 140 -10.59 -13.77 -2.00
N GLU A 141 -10.32 -13.97 -0.71
CA GLU A 141 -11.12 -13.37 0.35
C GLU A 141 -11.26 -11.85 0.16
N ALA A 142 -12.46 -11.33 0.46
CA ALA A 142 -12.74 -9.90 0.37
C ALA A 142 -11.72 -9.10 1.17
N ARG A 143 -11.20 -8.03 0.57
CA ARG A 143 -10.09 -7.28 1.16
C ARG A 143 -10.56 -6.50 2.39
N GLY A 144 -9.89 -6.73 3.51
CA GLY A 144 -10.02 -5.91 4.71
C GLY A 144 -9.20 -4.62 4.63
N GLU A 145 -9.47 -3.71 5.56
CA GLU A 145 -8.75 -2.44 5.68
C GLU A 145 -7.24 -2.65 5.91
N ARG A 146 -6.41 -1.95 5.12
CA ARG A 146 -4.96 -1.96 5.34
C ARG A 146 -4.60 -1.15 6.56
N GLN A 147 -3.74 -1.71 7.41
CA GLN A 147 -3.26 -1.04 8.61
C GLN A 147 -2.26 0.08 8.27
N PRO A 148 -2.28 1.23 8.98
CA PRO A 148 -1.44 2.39 8.67
C PRO A 148 0.06 2.09 8.59
N ASN A 149 0.56 1.22 9.47
CA ASN A 149 1.99 0.86 9.52
C ASN A 149 2.41 0.04 8.29
N ALA A 150 1.58 -0.92 7.87
CA ALA A 150 1.84 -1.75 6.70
C ALA A 150 1.80 -0.90 5.43
N PHE A 151 0.78 -0.05 5.32
CA PHE A 151 0.62 0.88 4.20
C PHE A 151 1.79 1.86 4.10
N THR A 152 2.12 2.58 5.17
CA THR A 152 3.21 3.56 5.18
C THR A 152 4.55 2.90 4.83
N SER A 153 4.79 1.70 5.35
CA SER A 153 6.00 0.94 5.02
C SER A 153 6.07 0.53 3.54
N LYS A 154 4.94 0.19 2.91
CA LYS A 154 4.90 -0.15 1.47
C LYS A 154 5.00 1.10 0.62
N PHE A 155 4.18 2.11 0.92
CA PHE A 155 4.14 3.39 0.23
C PHE A 155 5.54 3.99 0.13
N ASN A 156 6.30 4.03 1.22
CA ASN A 156 7.66 4.62 1.22
C ASN A 156 8.69 3.86 0.37
N ARG A 157 8.45 2.58 0.04
CA ARG A 157 9.38 1.74 -0.71
C ARG A 157 8.98 1.53 -2.16
N ILE A 158 7.69 1.66 -2.47
CA ILE A 158 7.16 1.43 -3.81
C ILE A 158 7.45 2.63 -4.73
N CYS A 159 7.69 2.35 -6.01
CA CYS A 159 7.92 3.33 -7.08
C CYS A 159 8.87 4.48 -6.70
N PRO A 160 10.12 4.20 -6.27
CA PRO A 160 11.05 5.23 -5.79
C PRO A 160 11.33 6.31 -6.85
N HIS A 161 11.40 5.92 -8.14
CA HIS A 161 11.60 6.85 -9.25
C HIS A 161 10.42 7.80 -9.44
N LEU A 162 9.17 7.29 -9.41
CA LEU A 162 7.97 8.11 -9.50
C LEU A 162 7.83 9.06 -8.31
N ARG A 163 8.18 8.61 -7.09
CA ARG A 163 8.21 9.49 -5.92
C ARG A 163 9.19 10.64 -6.12
N SER A 164 10.42 10.36 -6.57
CA SER A 164 11.43 11.38 -6.84
C SER A 164 10.95 12.37 -7.90
N ARG A 165 10.35 11.86 -8.98
CA ARG A 165 9.77 12.67 -10.05
C ARG A 165 8.64 13.56 -9.55
N LEU A 166 7.73 13.03 -8.73
CA LEU A 166 6.67 13.81 -8.12
C LEU A 166 7.22 14.92 -7.22
N GLN A 167 8.22 14.62 -6.39
CA GLN A 167 8.88 15.61 -5.53
C GLN A 167 9.47 16.77 -6.34
N GLN A 168 10.14 16.46 -7.45
CA GLN A 168 10.64 17.48 -8.39
C GLN A 168 9.49 18.31 -8.98
N CYS A 169 8.40 17.66 -9.39
CA CYS A 169 7.27 18.36 -10.01
C CYS A 169 6.53 19.29 -9.06
N VAL A 170 6.51 19.02 -7.74
CA VAL A 170 5.83 19.87 -6.73
C VAL A 170 6.79 20.84 -6.04
N PHE A 171 8.10 20.72 -6.24
CA PHE A 171 9.08 21.56 -5.56
C PHE A 171 8.84 23.05 -5.86
N GLY A 172 8.78 23.87 -4.81
CA GLY A 172 8.54 25.32 -4.92
C GLY A 172 7.13 25.71 -5.35
N LYS A 173 6.21 24.75 -5.57
CA LYS A 173 4.83 25.03 -5.93
C LYS A 173 3.93 25.07 -4.69
N SER A 174 3.00 26.01 -4.68
CA SER A 174 1.89 26.08 -3.73
C SER A 174 0.60 25.69 -4.41
N GLY A 175 -0.35 25.16 -3.65
CA GLY A 175 -1.70 24.89 -4.13
C GLY A 175 -2.48 24.01 -3.17
N ASP A 176 -3.58 23.45 -3.64
CA ASP A 176 -4.43 22.62 -2.81
C ASP A 176 -3.85 21.21 -2.62
N THR A 177 -4.24 20.58 -1.50
CA THR A 177 -3.88 19.18 -1.26
C THR A 177 -4.63 18.30 -2.25
N PHE A 178 -3.89 17.56 -3.07
CA PHE A 178 -4.48 16.69 -4.09
C PHE A 178 -4.34 15.22 -3.73
N VAL A 179 -5.47 14.50 -3.69
CA VAL A 179 -5.53 13.05 -3.54
C VAL A 179 -6.29 12.51 -4.76
N PRO A 180 -5.63 11.82 -5.70
CA PRO A 180 -6.31 11.20 -6.83
C PRO A 180 -7.34 10.18 -6.35
N LYS A 181 -8.55 10.25 -6.91
CA LYS A 181 -9.55 9.20 -6.76
C LYS A 181 -9.31 8.12 -7.80
N VAL A 182 -8.83 6.95 -7.37
CA VAL A 182 -8.55 5.80 -8.24
C VAL A 182 -9.70 4.81 -8.13
N THR A 183 -10.30 4.46 -9.26
CA THR A 183 -11.39 3.46 -9.34
C THR A 183 -10.89 2.15 -9.93
N GLN A 184 -11.62 1.06 -9.69
CA GLN A 184 -11.27 -0.26 -10.25
C GLN A 184 -11.20 -0.24 -11.79
N ALA A 185 -12.13 0.46 -12.45
CA ALA A 185 -12.11 0.61 -13.90
C ALA A 185 -10.86 1.34 -14.41
N MET A 186 -10.29 2.26 -13.63
CA MET A 186 -9.00 2.89 -13.98
C MET A 186 -7.84 1.92 -13.84
N LEU A 187 -7.86 1.06 -12.80
CA LEU A 187 -6.84 0.03 -12.61
C LEU A 187 -6.85 -0.99 -13.75
N GLU A 188 -8.02 -1.48 -14.15
CA GLU A 188 -8.18 -2.44 -15.26
C GLU A 188 -7.66 -1.85 -16.59
N LYS A 189 -8.06 -0.62 -16.91
CA LYS A 189 -7.56 0.09 -18.10
C LYS A 189 -6.04 0.26 -18.06
N TYR A 190 -5.51 0.63 -16.91
CA TYR A 190 -4.08 0.85 -16.73
C TYR A 190 -3.29 -0.47 -16.82
N GLN A 191 -3.85 -1.56 -16.30
CA GLN A 191 -3.29 -2.91 -16.43
C GLN A 191 -3.25 -3.36 -17.90
N GLN A 192 -4.34 -3.16 -18.64
CA GLN A 192 -4.40 -3.47 -20.07
C GLN A 192 -3.36 -2.69 -20.86
N MET A 193 -3.26 -1.38 -20.61
CA MET A 193 -2.26 -0.52 -21.27
C MET A 193 -0.83 -1.02 -20.98
N LYS A 194 -0.52 -1.39 -19.72
CA LYS A 194 0.80 -1.97 -19.40
C LYS A 194 1.07 -3.28 -20.13
N ALA A 195 0.05 -4.12 -20.32
CA ALA A 195 0.18 -5.34 -21.11
C ALA A 195 0.46 -5.04 -22.60
N GLU A 196 -0.22 -4.04 -23.17
CA GLU A 196 0.02 -3.58 -24.54
C GLU A 196 1.44 -3.01 -24.72
N MET A 197 1.92 -2.21 -23.76
CA MET A 197 3.30 -1.69 -23.79
C MET A 197 4.35 -2.79 -23.63
N PHE A 198 4.07 -3.78 -22.78
CA PHE A 198 4.93 -4.94 -22.64
C PHE A 198 5.00 -5.75 -23.96
N ALA A 199 3.87 -5.92 -24.66
CA ALA A 199 3.82 -6.57 -25.97
C ALA A 199 4.63 -5.82 -27.03
N LYS A 200 4.77 -4.49 -26.90
CA LYS A 200 5.65 -3.65 -27.74
C LYS A 200 7.13 -3.69 -27.31
N GLY A 201 7.49 -4.51 -26.33
CA GLY A 201 8.86 -4.68 -25.85
C GLY A 201 9.32 -3.62 -24.84
N ILE A 202 8.39 -2.79 -24.32
CA ILE A 202 8.74 -1.68 -23.45
C ILE A 202 8.53 -2.06 -21.99
N THR A 203 9.63 -2.30 -21.27
CA THR A 203 9.62 -2.91 -19.93
C THR A 203 9.97 -1.95 -18.79
N SER A 204 10.46 -0.74 -19.06
CA SER A 204 10.92 0.20 -18.01
C SER A 204 10.79 1.69 -18.36
N GLU A 205 10.69 2.52 -17.31
CA GLU A 205 10.41 3.97 -17.44
C GLU A 205 11.47 4.81 -18.13
N SER A 206 12.73 4.40 -18.02
CA SER A 206 13.83 5.08 -18.71
C SER A 206 13.86 4.84 -20.22
N VAL A 207 13.07 3.89 -20.74
CA VAL A 207 12.94 3.61 -22.19
C VAL A 207 11.71 4.32 -22.79
N TYR A 208 10.89 4.99 -21.96
CA TYR A 208 9.62 5.60 -22.37
C TYR A 208 9.71 6.97 -23.04
N SER A 209 10.90 7.47 -23.44
CA SER A 209 10.96 8.73 -24.21
C SER A 209 10.20 8.62 -25.55
N ASP A 210 10.25 7.45 -26.18
CA ASP A 210 9.84 7.30 -27.58
C ASP A 210 8.34 6.97 -27.73
N ASN A 211 7.65 6.56 -26.66
CA ASN A 211 6.23 6.16 -26.66
C ASN A 211 5.34 7.08 -25.82
N LEU A 212 5.80 8.32 -25.65
CA LEU A 212 5.09 9.36 -24.93
C LEU A 212 3.66 9.54 -25.42
N GLN A 213 3.46 9.62 -26.74
CA GLN A 213 2.18 9.95 -27.36
C GLN A 213 1.06 8.99 -26.96
N GLU A 214 1.37 7.70 -26.80
CA GLU A 214 0.41 6.66 -26.42
C GLU A 214 -0.06 6.83 -24.97
N TRP A 215 0.84 7.24 -24.08
CA TRP A 215 0.49 7.61 -22.71
C TRP A 215 -0.44 8.83 -22.68
N GLN A 216 -0.20 9.82 -23.54
CA GLN A 216 -1.05 11.00 -23.63
C GLN A 216 -2.46 10.66 -24.08
N ASN A 217 -2.55 9.81 -25.10
CA ASN A 217 -3.83 9.29 -25.57
C ASN A 217 -4.53 8.46 -24.49
N PHE A 218 -3.80 7.65 -23.72
CA PHE A 218 -4.41 6.89 -22.61
C PHE A 218 -4.99 7.80 -21.52
N PHE A 219 -4.20 8.77 -21.04
CA PHE A 219 -4.63 9.68 -19.98
C PHE A 219 -5.77 10.60 -20.41
N SER A 220 -5.87 10.94 -21.71
CA SER A 220 -6.99 11.73 -22.23
C SER A 220 -8.31 10.94 -22.24
N HIS A 221 -8.25 9.60 -22.22
CA HIS A 221 -9.42 8.70 -22.16
C HIS A 221 -9.77 8.20 -20.76
N LEU A 222 -9.00 8.58 -19.73
CA LEU A 222 -9.42 8.37 -18.34
C LEU A 222 -10.59 9.31 -18.02
N PRO A 223 -11.58 8.87 -17.20
CA PRO A 223 -12.68 9.72 -16.82
C PRO A 223 -12.15 11.03 -16.21
N ASN A 224 -12.39 12.15 -16.91
CA ASN A 224 -11.93 13.44 -16.45
C ASN A 224 -12.78 13.82 -15.22
N HIS A 225 -12.15 14.22 -14.12
CA HIS A 225 -12.87 14.68 -12.92
C HIS A 225 -13.79 15.88 -13.23
N ASN A 226 -13.57 16.56 -14.36
CA ASN A 226 -14.36 17.68 -14.86
C ASN A 226 -15.69 17.30 -15.52
N ALA A 227 -16.13 16.03 -15.50
CA ALA A 227 -17.52 15.69 -15.82
C ALA A 227 -18.53 16.23 -14.77
N PHE A 228 -18.03 16.83 -13.69
CA PHE A 228 -18.79 17.67 -12.76
C PHE A 228 -18.13 19.06 -12.72
N GLU A 229 -18.89 20.06 -13.16
CA GLU A 229 -18.50 21.44 -13.52
C GLU A 229 -17.78 22.23 -12.42
N MET A 230 -16.84 23.11 -12.82
CA MET A 230 -16.73 24.51 -12.35
C MET A 230 -15.83 25.35 -13.30
N PRO A 231 -16.04 26.68 -13.38
CA PRO A 231 -15.74 27.51 -14.55
C PRO A 231 -14.31 28.07 -14.63
N GLU A 232 -13.89 28.33 -15.88
CA GLU A 232 -12.56 28.75 -16.32
C GLU A 232 -12.18 30.19 -15.95
N VAL A 233 -10.87 30.44 -15.73
CA VAL A 233 -10.21 31.75 -15.89
C VAL A 233 -8.71 31.53 -16.28
N PRO A 234 -8.01 32.52 -16.88
CA PRO A 234 -7.43 32.41 -18.22
C PRO A 234 -5.90 32.31 -18.23
N LYS A 235 -5.37 31.84 -19.37
CA LYS A 235 -3.95 31.66 -19.70
C LYS A 235 -3.24 33.00 -19.93
N ASP A 236 -1.99 33.12 -19.48
CA ASP A 236 -0.90 33.58 -20.35
C ASP A 236 0.54 33.39 -19.82
N SER A 237 1.42 33.26 -20.81
CA SER A 237 2.90 33.29 -20.83
C SER A 237 3.70 31.99 -20.63
N VAL A 238 4.66 31.84 -21.53
CA VAL A 238 5.32 30.61 -22.02
C VAL A 238 6.84 30.72 -21.80
N ASN A 239 7.47 29.54 -21.77
CA ASN A 239 8.84 29.20 -22.24
C ASN A 239 9.98 29.14 -21.21
N THR A 240 10.49 27.92 -20.98
CA THR A 240 11.79 27.46 -21.52
C THR A 240 11.89 25.93 -21.50
N LYS A 241 12.58 25.41 -22.50
CA LYS A 241 12.72 24.01 -22.93
C LYS A 241 13.32 23.06 -21.89
N GLU A 242 12.52 22.09 -21.48
CA GLU A 242 12.92 20.67 -21.34
C GLU A 242 11.73 19.87 -21.88
N ASP A 243 11.90 19.22 -23.04
CA ASP A 243 10.86 18.37 -23.63
C ASP A 243 10.78 17.06 -22.82
N ASP A 244 10.13 17.13 -21.64
CA ASP A 244 9.69 15.98 -20.87
C ASP A 244 8.27 15.58 -21.32
N ALA A 245 8.03 14.28 -21.36
CA ALA A 245 6.74 13.61 -21.52
C ALA A 245 5.52 14.41 -20.98
N ALA A 246 5.75 14.91 -19.77
CA ALA A 246 5.01 15.90 -19.01
C ALA A 246 4.33 17.06 -19.73
N ALA A 247 5.10 17.76 -20.55
CA ALA A 247 4.83 19.11 -21.00
C ALA A 247 4.03 19.06 -22.29
N THR A 248 4.38 18.10 -23.16
CA THR A 248 3.63 17.76 -24.36
C THR A 248 2.21 17.25 -24.04
N LEU A 249 2.04 16.55 -22.90
CA LEU A 249 0.72 16.07 -22.39
C LEU A 249 -0.29 17.22 -22.18
N ILE A 250 0.20 18.41 -21.87
CA ILE A 250 -0.61 19.58 -21.51
C ILE A 250 -0.85 20.49 -22.72
N SER A 251 0.08 20.54 -23.68
CA SER A 251 -0.07 21.30 -24.92
C SER A 251 -1.24 20.83 -25.80
N LEU A 252 -1.53 19.52 -25.80
CA LEU A 252 -2.60 18.93 -26.62
C LEU A 252 -4.00 19.05 -25.97
N ALA A 253 -4.09 19.20 -24.65
CA ALA A 253 -5.36 19.39 -23.94
C ALA A 253 -5.93 20.83 -24.05
N HIS A 254 -5.17 21.76 -24.64
CA HIS A 254 -5.44 23.19 -24.57
C HIS A 254 -5.57 23.89 -25.92
N GLN A 255 -5.65 23.15 -27.04
CA GLN A 255 -5.91 23.78 -28.35
C GLN A 255 -7.40 24.18 -28.46
N PRO A 256 -7.72 25.47 -28.68
CA PRO A 256 -9.07 25.86 -29.04
C PRO A 256 -9.34 25.41 -30.48
N VAL A 257 -10.39 24.61 -30.66
CA VAL A 257 -10.91 24.25 -31.99
C VAL A 257 -11.51 25.52 -32.60
N ASN A 258 -10.76 26.17 -33.47
CA ASN A 258 -11.28 27.28 -34.27
C ASN A 258 -12.04 26.66 -35.45
N ILE A 259 -13.37 26.62 -35.35
CA ILE A 259 -14.26 26.27 -36.45
C ILE A 259 -14.43 27.53 -37.30
N GLN A 260 -13.68 27.64 -38.39
CA GLN A 260 -14.08 28.49 -39.52
C GLN A 260 -14.82 27.61 -40.52
N GLU A 261 -16.13 27.84 -40.61
CA GLU A 261 -16.96 27.38 -41.72
C GLU A 261 -16.62 28.17 -42.99
N SER A 262 -16.36 27.43 -44.06
CA SER A 262 -16.57 27.84 -45.45
C SER A 262 -16.96 26.61 -46.26
#